data_AF-A0A1G8H889-F1
#
_entry.id   AF-A0A1G8H889-F1
#
_cell.length_a   1.000
_cell.length_b   1.000
_cell.length_c   1.000
_cell.angle_alpha   90.00
_cell.angle_beta   90.00
_cell.angle_gamma   90.00
#
_symmetry.space_group_name_H-M   'P 1'
#
loop_
_entity.id
_entity.type
_entity.pdbx_description
1 polymer ?
#
loop_
_entity_poly.entity_id
_entity_poly.type
_entity_poly.pdbx_seq_one_letter_code
_entity_poly.pdbx_strand_id
1 'polypeptide(L)'
;MKTRAQRLALPLGGALIATGLVGGALAAPAGAAAPKDRKSVTLAASGEAKAIATTWTSSKLKTAKSYLSDSSASGRLQKSATPAAADGKPGAIAPTGKSSSSSGRSKNVNLPTTVGKVFFEVNGKPYWCSASAVQSKYKNLIATAGHCVYRTELNKTVDNFVFIPGYHQGKAPFGIYVGAKMHTHYDFDVYEDYDKDYAFVNVYNGVKQTGVNEVNRAEYDAWKGVKYTEDKEIGEEAYKEGVDRYGPAGPYFAKSEKKSENVGPSYPGALASKVEVTELTYERAPKQSHDPDDKEPNGTRHSTETTALTEPEYERLLRDKAAGKVPGKVWKDSTGFHLTQYYLFQWIKETTNTTYYVSRFYVKVFADAGRLGDNVGGQGFAWNQRGGKKVFAFGYPTAAHLDGDKVYSGETMKWCYGTTVAAPTVRKYKAEEHRAIKCAFTPGASGGPFLMNYSSAKRQGYLNGVVSLTLDSDGNKRYDRVTTPYFDGETYAIYKHAANLWTPKLSSR
;
A
#
# COMPACT_ATOMS: atom_id res chain seq x y z
N MET A 1 -25.71 42.23 -63.96
CA MET A 1 -26.16 41.97 -65.35
C MET A 1 -25.38 40.79 -65.89
N LYS A 2 -26.10 39.75 -66.39
CA LYS A 2 -25.73 38.75 -67.42
C LYS A 2 -24.39 38.00 -67.23
N THR A 3 -24.31 36.67 -67.14
CA THR A 3 -25.08 35.55 -67.75
C THR A 3 -24.79 34.26 -66.92
N ARG A 4 -25.78 33.43 -66.55
CA ARG A 4 -26.41 32.31 -67.33
C ARG A 4 -25.37 31.32 -67.87
N ALA A 5 -25.49 30.00 -67.80
CA ALA A 5 -26.55 29.04 -67.41
C ALA A 5 -25.80 27.70 -67.09
N GLN A 6 -26.37 26.58 -66.63
CA GLN A 6 -27.63 25.93 -67.01
C GLN A 6 -27.89 24.76 -66.05
N ARG A 7 -29.14 24.60 -65.63
CA ARG A 7 -29.67 23.46 -64.86
C ARG A 7 -29.91 22.27 -65.80
N LEU A 8 -29.82 21.04 -65.28
CA LEU A 8 -30.78 19.98 -65.62
C LEU A 8 -30.78 18.86 -64.57
N ALA A 9 -31.98 18.40 -64.28
CA ALA A 9 -32.36 17.50 -63.21
C ALA A 9 -32.42 16.04 -63.68
N LEU A 10 -32.22 15.13 -62.72
CA LEU A 10 -32.78 13.76 -62.51
C LEU A 10 -33.30 12.95 -63.71
N PRO A 11 -33.06 11.61 -63.67
CA PRO A 11 -34.16 10.77 -63.20
C PRO A 11 -33.75 9.65 -62.21
N LEU A 12 -34.71 9.34 -61.34
CA LEU A 12 -34.83 8.08 -60.60
C LEU A 12 -35.27 6.96 -61.55
N GLY A 13 -34.73 5.75 -61.35
CA GLY A 13 -35.45 4.50 -61.65
C GLY A 13 -34.63 3.42 -62.39
N GLY A 14 -34.58 2.22 -61.79
CA GLY A 14 -34.37 0.97 -62.53
C GLY A 14 -33.24 0.08 -62.02
N ALA A 15 -33.60 -1.03 -61.38
CA ALA A 15 -32.73 -2.05 -60.81
C ALA A 15 -32.08 -2.98 -61.85
N LEU A 16 -30.93 -3.58 -61.54
CA LEU A 16 -30.72 -5.03 -61.45
C LEU A 16 -29.25 -5.39 -61.15
N ILE A 17 -29.11 -6.54 -60.50
CA ILE A 17 -27.96 -7.07 -59.77
C ILE A 17 -26.83 -7.49 -60.71
N ALA A 18 -25.58 -7.11 -60.37
CA ALA A 18 -24.39 -7.85 -60.75
C ALA A 18 -23.43 -7.88 -59.55
N THR A 19 -23.37 -9.03 -58.90
CA THR A 19 -22.37 -9.40 -57.89
C THR A 19 -20.97 -9.30 -58.47
N GLY A 20 -20.24 -8.27 -58.09
CA GLY A 20 -18.81 -8.12 -58.32
C GLY A 20 -18.12 -7.73 -57.02
N LEU A 21 -17.51 -8.71 -56.35
CA LEU A 21 -16.60 -8.52 -55.24
C LEU A 21 -15.38 -7.71 -55.72
N VAL A 22 -15.47 -6.38 -55.64
CA VAL A 22 -14.30 -5.51 -55.70
C VAL A 22 -13.97 -5.14 -54.26
N GLY A 23 -12.86 -5.68 -53.77
CA GLY A 23 -12.28 -5.35 -52.48
C GLY A 23 -11.94 -3.86 -52.43
N GLY A 24 -12.89 -3.04 -51.99
CA GLY A 24 -12.62 -1.69 -51.56
C GLY A 24 -11.74 -1.79 -50.32
N ALA A 25 -10.45 -1.51 -50.48
CA ALA A 25 -9.64 -1.11 -49.35
C ALA A 25 -10.35 0.09 -48.71
N LEU A 26 -11.01 -0.16 -47.56
CA LEU A 26 -11.42 0.90 -46.67
C LEU A 26 -10.13 1.60 -46.28
N ALA A 27 -9.86 2.73 -46.96
CA ALA A 27 -8.92 3.71 -46.46
C ALA A 27 -9.46 4.12 -45.09
N ALA A 28 -8.95 3.49 -44.03
CA ALA A 28 -9.10 3.99 -42.69
C ALA A 28 -8.65 5.45 -42.76
N PRO A 29 -9.39 6.40 -42.15
CA PRO A 29 -8.88 7.75 -42.05
C PRO A 29 -7.51 7.62 -41.38
N ALA A 30 -6.49 8.11 -42.07
CA ALA A 30 -5.11 8.11 -41.60
C ALA A 30 -5.13 8.56 -40.14
N GLY A 31 -4.68 7.66 -39.26
CA GLY A 31 -4.74 7.88 -37.83
C GLY A 31 -4.16 9.25 -37.51
N ALA A 32 -4.99 10.12 -36.93
CA ALA A 32 -4.45 11.25 -36.20
C ALA A 32 -3.39 10.67 -35.26
N ALA A 33 -2.13 11.05 -35.47
CA ALA A 33 -1.03 10.64 -34.62
C ALA A 33 -1.48 10.82 -33.17
N ALA A 34 -1.16 9.86 -32.30
CA ALA A 34 -1.38 10.06 -30.88
C ALA A 34 -0.82 11.44 -30.50
N PRO A 35 -1.57 12.29 -29.77
CA PRO A 35 -1.04 13.56 -29.31
C PRO A 35 0.32 13.30 -28.68
N LYS A 36 1.35 14.08 -29.06
CA LYS A 36 2.73 13.90 -28.60
C LYS A 36 2.86 14.06 -27.08
N ASP A 37 1.82 14.56 -26.44
CA ASP A 37 1.83 15.07 -25.07
C ASP A 37 1.28 14.06 -24.04
N ARG A 38 1.06 12.79 -24.43
CA ARG A 38 0.53 11.75 -23.53
C ARG A 38 1.37 10.49 -23.51
N LYS A 39 1.81 10.07 -22.32
CA LYS A 39 2.33 8.73 -22.04
C LYS A 39 1.20 7.77 -21.68
N SER A 40 1.25 6.53 -22.18
CA SER A 40 0.29 5.49 -21.82
C SER A 40 0.98 4.15 -21.63
N VAL A 41 0.79 3.53 -20.47
CA VAL A 41 1.48 2.28 -20.10
C VAL A 41 0.48 1.29 -19.50
N THR A 42 0.55 0.03 -19.92
CA THR A 42 -0.23 -1.06 -19.34
C THR A 42 0.32 -1.39 -17.95
N LEU A 43 -0.52 -1.36 -16.92
CA LEU A 43 -0.16 -1.69 -15.53
C LEU A 43 -0.31 -3.18 -15.24
N ALA A 44 -1.32 -3.83 -15.79
CA ALA A 44 -1.56 -5.27 -15.62
C ALA A 44 -2.40 -5.82 -16.78
N ALA A 45 -2.13 -7.07 -17.17
CA ALA A 45 -3.00 -7.80 -18.10
C ALA A 45 -4.28 -8.26 -17.40
N SER A 46 -5.37 -8.43 -18.17
CA SER A 46 -6.67 -8.82 -17.61
C SER A 46 -6.66 -10.18 -16.89
N GLY A 47 -5.81 -11.11 -17.34
CA GLY A 47 -5.60 -12.42 -16.70
C GLY A 47 -4.90 -12.35 -15.36
N GLU A 48 -4.15 -11.28 -15.07
CA GLU A 48 -3.39 -11.10 -13.83
C GLU A 48 -4.19 -10.36 -12.76
N ALA A 49 -5.20 -9.60 -13.17
CA ALA A 49 -5.91 -8.68 -12.29
C ALA A 49 -6.52 -9.37 -11.07
N LYS A 50 -7.13 -10.56 -11.23
CA LYS A 50 -7.65 -11.31 -10.07
C LYS A 50 -6.54 -11.66 -9.10
N ALA A 51 -5.41 -12.19 -9.58
CA ALA A 51 -4.25 -12.53 -8.75
C ALA A 51 -3.73 -11.30 -8.00
N ILE A 52 -3.50 -10.18 -8.70
CA ILE A 52 -3.05 -8.91 -8.11
C ILE A 52 -3.99 -8.46 -7.00
N ALA A 53 -5.31 -8.42 -7.27
CA ALA A 53 -6.31 -8.04 -6.27
C ALA A 53 -6.25 -8.93 -5.03
N THR A 54 -6.06 -10.25 -5.20
CA THR A 54 -6.00 -11.17 -4.06
C THR A 54 -4.77 -10.94 -3.18
N THR A 55 -3.63 -10.49 -3.73
CA THR A 55 -2.43 -10.21 -2.92
C THR A 55 -2.64 -9.08 -1.91
N TRP A 56 -3.57 -8.16 -2.18
CA TRP A 56 -3.92 -7.01 -1.33
C TRP A 56 -4.84 -7.40 -0.18
N THR A 57 -4.32 -8.20 0.75
CA THR A 57 -5.05 -8.59 1.97
C THR A 57 -5.23 -7.42 2.93
N SER A 58 -6.24 -7.49 3.82
CA SER A 58 -6.43 -6.47 4.87
C SER A 58 -5.17 -6.21 5.70
N SER A 59 -4.40 -7.26 6.01
CA SER A 59 -3.11 -7.12 6.71
C SER A 59 -2.10 -6.33 5.88
N LYS A 60 -1.88 -6.71 4.61
CA LYS A 60 -0.98 -5.99 3.69
C LYS A 60 -1.38 -4.52 3.51
N LEU A 61 -2.68 -4.25 3.38
CA LEU A 61 -3.24 -2.90 3.27
C LEU A 61 -2.94 -2.04 4.52
N LYS A 62 -3.01 -2.63 5.72
CA LYS A 62 -2.69 -1.95 6.98
C LYS A 62 -1.19 -1.68 7.15
N THR A 63 -0.33 -2.55 6.61
CA THR A 63 1.13 -2.39 6.68
C THR A 63 1.70 -1.44 5.63
N ALA A 64 0.91 -1.10 4.60
CA ALA A 64 1.35 -0.22 3.53
C ALA A 64 1.69 1.19 4.06
N LYS A 65 2.82 1.74 3.64
CA LYS A 65 3.27 3.09 4.03
C LYS A 65 2.79 4.13 3.02
N SER A 66 2.64 5.38 3.43
CA SER A 66 2.43 6.44 2.43
C SER A 66 3.64 6.52 1.52
N TYR A 67 3.39 6.73 0.23
CA TYR A 67 4.44 7.10 -0.69
C TYR A 67 4.82 8.56 -0.44
N LEU A 68 6.04 8.76 0.09
CA LEU A 68 6.49 10.07 0.56
C LEU A 68 7.47 10.77 -0.39
N SER A 69 8.16 10.01 -1.24
CA SER A 69 9.07 10.57 -2.24
C SER A 69 8.30 11.56 -3.11
N ASP A 70 8.86 12.76 -3.19
CA ASP A 70 8.39 13.86 -4.02
C ASP A 70 7.00 14.43 -3.70
N SER A 71 6.46 14.08 -2.54
CA SER A 71 5.16 14.59 -2.07
C SER A 71 5.25 15.83 -1.17
N SER A 72 6.47 16.26 -0.80
CA SER A 72 6.69 17.40 0.11
C SER A 72 7.80 18.32 -0.33
N ALA A 73 7.62 19.61 -0.06
CA ALA A 73 8.68 20.61 -0.11
C ALA A 73 8.65 21.49 1.15
N SER A 74 9.84 21.83 1.65
CA SER A 74 10.05 22.64 2.85
C SER A 74 11.20 23.62 2.64
N GLY A 75 11.16 24.79 3.29
CA GLY A 75 12.25 25.78 3.28
C GLY A 75 11.90 27.07 2.53
N ARG A 76 12.91 27.82 2.06
CA ARG A 76 12.73 29.10 1.35
C ARG A 76 12.17 28.86 -0.06
N LEU A 77 10.87 28.56 -0.14
CA LEU A 77 10.08 28.59 -1.37
C LEU A 77 10.22 29.97 -2.03
N GLN A 78 10.21 30.03 -3.35
CA GLN A 78 10.24 31.35 -3.99
C GLN A 78 8.91 32.07 -3.77
N LYS A 79 8.99 33.36 -3.44
CA LYS A 79 7.81 34.20 -3.22
C LYS A 79 7.02 34.44 -4.51
N SER A 80 7.65 34.22 -5.68
CA SER A 80 6.97 34.27 -6.97
C SER A 80 5.93 33.16 -7.04
N ALA A 81 4.75 33.53 -7.55
CA ALA A 81 3.67 32.62 -7.86
C ALA A 81 3.17 33.01 -9.25
N THR A 82 3.31 32.10 -10.21
CA THR A 82 2.87 32.35 -11.59
C THR A 82 1.44 31.83 -11.73
N PRO A 83 0.46 32.67 -12.09
CA PRO A 83 -0.87 32.18 -12.39
C PRO A 83 -0.81 31.30 -13.64
N ALA A 84 -1.24 30.03 -13.53
CA ALA A 84 -1.36 29.15 -14.69
C ALA A 84 -2.19 29.80 -15.80
N ALA A 85 -1.69 29.74 -17.03
CA ALA A 85 -2.40 30.24 -18.20
C ALA A 85 -3.40 29.20 -18.72
N ALA A 86 -4.65 29.62 -18.95
CA ALA A 86 -5.59 28.75 -19.66
C ALA A 86 -5.22 28.69 -21.14
N ASP A 87 -5.14 27.49 -21.69
CA ASP A 87 -4.91 27.24 -23.13
C ASP A 87 -6.22 27.32 -23.96
N GLY A 88 -7.35 27.58 -23.31
CA GLY A 88 -8.65 27.60 -23.95
C GLY A 88 -9.80 28.00 -23.03
N LYS A 89 -11.03 27.81 -23.51
CA LYS A 89 -12.24 28.14 -22.74
C LYS A 89 -12.42 27.17 -21.57
N PRO A 90 -12.91 27.65 -20.39
CA PRO A 90 -13.31 26.80 -19.29
C PRO A 90 -14.37 25.78 -19.72
N GLY A 91 -14.23 24.53 -19.28
CA GLY A 91 -15.20 23.47 -19.57
C GLY A 91 -15.41 22.52 -18.40
N ALA A 92 -16.52 21.76 -18.45
CA ALA A 92 -16.85 20.77 -17.45
C ALA A 92 -17.69 19.60 -18.02
N ILE A 93 -17.49 18.41 -17.46
CA ILE A 93 -18.31 17.21 -17.64
C ILE A 93 -19.01 16.91 -16.30
N ALA A 94 -20.32 16.67 -16.36
CA ALA A 94 -21.12 16.40 -15.17
C ALA A 94 -20.73 15.08 -14.46
N PRO A 95 -20.86 15.01 -13.12
CA PRO A 95 -20.67 13.77 -12.37
C PRO A 95 -21.69 12.69 -12.76
N THR A 96 -21.40 11.43 -12.42
CA THR A 96 -22.30 10.27 -12.62
C THR A 96 -22.49 9.46 -11.34
N GLY A 97 -23.57 8.66 -11.30
CA GLY A 97 -23.93 7.82 -10.16
C GLY A 97 -25.19 8.29 -9.44
N LYS A 98 -25.82 7.39 -8.67
CA LYS A 98 -27.04 7.71 -7.93
C LYS A 98 -26.72 8.73 -6.83
N SER A 99 -27.26 9.93 -6.95
CA SER A 99 -27.34 10.87 -5.83
C SER A 99 -28.18 10.21 -4.74
N SER A 100 -27.60 9.86 -3.59
CA SER A 100 -28.43 9.50 -2.44
C SER A 100 -29.34 10.69 -2.15
N SER A 101 -30.64 10.48 -2.15
CA SER A 101 -31.66 11.50 -1.87
C SER A 101 -31.66 11.89 -0.38
N SER A 102 -30.50 12.21 0.20
CA SER A 102 -30.47 12.74 1.56
C SER A 102 -30.94 14.20 1.51
N SER A 103 -32.24 14.37 1.74
CA SER A 103 -32.96 15.64 1.93
C SER A 103 -32.57 16.37 3.23
N GLY A 104 -31.61 15.85 4.00
CA GLY A 104 -31.14 16.49 5.23
C GLY A 104 -30.13 17.60 4.96
N ARG A 105 -30.40 18.80 5.48
CA ARG A 105 -29.39 19.86 5.70
C ARG A 105 -28.40 19.42 6.79
N SER A 106 -27.61 18.38 6.53
CA SER A 106 -26.45 18.10 7.37
C SER A 106 -25.47 19.26 7.25
N LYS A 107 -25.08 19.87 8.37
CA LYS A 107 -23.96 20.83 8.42
C LYS A 107 -22.60 20.13 8.28
N ASN A 108 -22.57 18.79 8.34
CA ASN A 108 -21.35 17.99 8.23
C ASN A 108 -21.01 17.68 6.77
N VAL A 109 -19.71 17.69 6.47
CA VAL A 109 -19.19 17.27 5.17
C VAL A 109 -19.32 15.75 5.05
N ASN A 110 -20.24 15.28 4.21
CA ASN A 110 -20.31 13.87 3.87
C ASN A 110 -19.17 13.55 2.91
N LEU A 111 -18.30 12.62 3.29
CA LEU A 111 -17.12 12.23 2.49
C LEU A 111 -17.55 11.55 1.18
N PRO A 112 -16.90 11.79 0.04
CA PRO A 112 -17.29 11.15 -1.23
C PRO A 112 -17.05 9.63 -1.26
N THR A 113 -17.99 8.84 -1.82
CA THR A 113 -17.79 7.40 -2.08
C THR A 113 -16.75 7.15 -3.18
N THR A 114 -16.61 8.09 -4.10
CA THR A 114 -15.69 7.99 -5.24
C THR A 114 -14.23 8.08 -4.81
N VAL A 115 -13.92 8.61 -3.62
CA VAL A 115 -12.55 8.82 -3.16
C VAL A 115 -12.11 7.61 -2.34
N GLY A 116 -10.85 7.25 -2.50
CA GLY A 116 -10.24 6.13 -1.80
C GLY A 116 -8.73 6.19 -1.84
N LYS A 117 -8.12 5.06 -1.48
CA LYS A 117 -6.68 4.89 -1.59
C LYS A 117 -6.33 4.12 -2.85
N VAL A 118 -5.20 4.48 -3.45
CA VAL A 118 -4.49 3.58 -4.35
C VAL A 118 -3.37 2.91 -3.57
N PHE A 119 -3.19 1.62 -3.78
CA PHE A 119 -2.10 0.83 -3.22
C PHE A 119 -1.27 0.26 -4.35
N PHE A 120 0.03 0.21 -4.16
CA PHE A 120 0.97 -0.27 -5.17
C PHE A 120 2.25 -0.72 -4.48
N GLU A 121 3.14 -1.35 -5.23
CA GLU A 121 4.43 -1.78 -4.74
C GLU A 121 5.56 -1.08 -5.47
N VAL A 122 6.63 -0.80 -4.70
CA VAL A 122 7.91 -0.34 -5.23
C VAL A 122 8.97 -1.23 -4.60
N ASN A 123 9.73 -1.94 -5.43
CA ASN A 123 10.75 -2.90 -4.98
C ASN A 123 10.19 -3.92 -3.97
N GLY A 124 8.98 -4.44 -4.25
CA GLY A 124 8.27 -5.40 -3.40
C GLY A 124 7.71 -4.85 -2.09
N LYS A 125 7.86 -3.55 -1.80
CA LYS A 125 7.34 -2.92 -0.59
C LYS A 125 6.00 -2.22 -0.86
N PRO A 126 4.97 -2.40 -0.01
CA PRO A 126 3.66 -1.81 -0.24
C PRO A 126 3.61 -0.33 0.16
N TYR A 127 3.11 0.49 -0.75
CA TYR A 127 2.86 1.91 -0.58
C TYR A 127 1.42 2.28 -0.91
N TRP A 128 1.04 3.51 -0.57
CA TRP A 128 -0.25 4.07 -0.97
C TRP A 128 -0.21 5.58 -1.23
N CYS A 129 -1.16 6.00 -2.07
CA CYS A 129 -1.59 7.37 -2.30
C CYS A 129 -3.13 7.44 -2.20
N SER A 130 -3.71 8.57 -2.56
CA SER A 130 -5.16 8.80 -2.71
C SER A 130 -5.56 8.88 -4.19
N ALA A 131 -6.84 8.66 -4.48
CA ALA A 131 -7.41 8.85 -5.82
C ALA A 131 -8.92 9.05 -5.76
N SER A 132 -9.52 9.47 -6.87
CA SER A 132 -10.98 9.52 -7.04
C SER A 132 -11.42 8.82 -8.32
N ALA A 133 -12.54 8.10 -8.26
CA ALA A 133 -13.30 7.72 -9.45
C ALA A 133 -13.82 8.98 -10.15
N VAL A 134 -13.70 9.00 -11.48
CA VAL A 134 -14.11 10.10 -12.35
C VAL A 134 -15.08 9.55 -13.39
N GLN A 135 -16.01 10.40 -13.85
CA GLN A 135 -16.89 10.07 -14.95
C GLN A 135 -16.10 9.49 -16.12
N SER A 136 -16.54 8.36 -16.65
CA SER A 136 -16.07 7.79 -17.92
C SER A 136 -17.18 7.02 -18.62
N LYS A 137 -17.06 6.84 -19.94
CA LYS A 137 -18.02 6.08 -20.77
C LYS A 137 -18.23 4.65 -20.25
N TYR A 138 -17.14 4.00 -19.83
CA TYR A 138 -17.16 2.62 -19.35
C TYR A 138 -17.12 2.46 -17.83
N LYS A 139 -17.24 3.58 -17.09
CA LYS A 139 -17.34 3.59 -15.62
C LYS A 139 -16.15 2.92 -14.93
N ASN A 140 -14.96 3.10 -15.49
CA ASN A 140 -13.74 2.37 -15.14
C ASN A 140 -12.51 3.29 -15.01
N LEU A 141 -12.71 4.57 -14.69
CA LEU A 141 -11.63 5.56 -14.66
C LEU A 141 -11.46 6.17 -13.27
N ILE A 142 -10.20 6.31 -12.85
CA ILE A 142 -9.80 7.10 -11.69
C ILE A 142 -8.83 8.20 -12.10
N ALA A 143 -8.71 9.23 -11.27
CA ALA A 143 -7.65 10.22 -11.31
C ALA A 143 -6.83 10.18 -10.02
N THR A 144 -5.51 10.34 -10.16
CA THR A 144 -4.51 10.39 -9.08
C THR A 144 -3.33 11.28 -9.51
N ALA A 145 -2.28 11.40 -8.70
CA ALA A 145 -1.07 12.12 -9.07
C ALA A 145 -0.19 11.26 -9.98
N GLY A 146 0.60 11.88 -10.85
CA GLY A 146 1.53 11.19 -11.74
C GLY A 146 2.53 10.33 -10.97
N HIS A 147 3.13 10.91 -9.92
CA HIS A 147 4.13 10.23 -9.09
C HIS A 147 3.57 9.04 -8.29
N CYS A 148 2.24 8.92 -8.17
CA CYS A 148 1.58 7.77 -7.53
C CYS A 148 1.44 6.56 -8.46
N VAL A 149 1.72 6.70 -9.75
CA VAL A 149 1.63 5.61 -10.74
C VAL A 149 2.90 5.43 -11.55
N TYR A 150 3.72 6.48 -11.69
CA TYR A 150 4.94 6.48 -12.48
C TYR A 150 6.12 7.05 -11.70
N ARG A 151 7.24 6.32 -11.72
CA ARG A 151 8.54 6.71 -11.17
C ARG A 151 9.37 7.32 -12.28
N THR A 152 9.51 8.64 -12.30
CA THR A 152 10.29 9.34 -13.34
C THR A 152 11.77 8.98 -13.24
N GLU A 153 12.31 8.89 -12.02
CA GLU A 153 13.70 8.57 -11.74
C GLU A 153 14.09 7.12 -12.08
N LEU A 154 13.10 6.22 -12.15
CA LEU A 154 13.29 4.83 -12.60
C LEU A 154 12.75 4.58 -14.01
N ASN A 155 12.13 5.60 -14.63
CA ASN A 155 11.41 5.51 -15.89
C ASN A 155 10.46 4.28 -15.95
N LYS A 156 9.75 3.99 -14.85
CA LYS A 156 8.96 2.77 -14.67
C LYS A 156 7.62 3.06 -13.96
N THR A 157 6.57 2.32 -14.32
CA THR A 157 5.35 2.28 -13.51
C THR A 157 5.56 1.54 -12.19
N VAL A 158 4.72 1.83 -11.21
CA VAL A 158 4.62 1.06 -9.97
C VAL A 158 4.01 -0.34 -10.23
N ASP A 159 4.34 -1.31 -9.37
CA ASP A 159 3.88 -2.69 -9.51
C ASP A 159 2.57 -2.91 -8.71
N ASN A 160 1.76 -3.90 -9.11
CA ASN A 160 0.56 -4.35 -8.37
C ASN A 160 -0.42 -3.22 -7.98
N PHE A 161 -0.62 -2.23 -8.86
CA PHE A 161 -1.47 -1.07 -8.59
C PHE A 161 -2.96 -1.43 -8.46
N VAL A 162 -3.59 -1.05 -7.34
CA VAL A 162 -5.03 -1.19 -7.10
C VAL A 162 -5.64 0.08 -6.52
N PHE A 163 -6.91 0.32 -6.81
CA PHE A 163 -7.74 1.37 -6.21
C PHE A 163 -8.81 0.77 -5.31
N ILE A 164 -8.97 1.31 -4.11
CA ILE A 164 -9.97 0.91 -3.12
C ILE A 164 -10.80 2.13 -2.73
N PRO A 165 -11.96 2.36 -3.39
CA PRO A 165 -12.84 3.45 -3.04
C PRO A 165 -13.45 3.24 -1.65
N GLY A 166 -13.61 4.33 -0.89
CA GLY A 166 -14.14 4.27 0.48
C GLY A 166 -13.28 3.47 1.46
N TYR A 167 -11.98 3.30 1.18
CA TYR A 167 -11.05 2.60 2.06
C TYR A 167 -11.12 3.14 3.49
N HIS A 168 -11.17 2.24 4.48
CA HIS A 168 -10.98 2.56 5.89
C HIS A 168 -10.42 1.36 6.65
N GLN A 169 -9.32 1.55 7.39
CA GLN A 169 -8.77 0.55 8.32
C GLN A 169 -8.63 -0.89 7.77
N GLY A 170 -8.10 -1.02 6.55
CA GLY A 170 -7.88 -2.32 5.90
C GLY A 170 -9.14 -2.92 5.26
N LYS A 171 -10.23 -2.17 5.15
CA LYS A 171 -11.49 -2.60 4.51
C LYS A 171 -11.63 -2.03 3.10
N ALA A 172 -12.18 -2.83 2.20
CA ALA A 172 -12.47 -2.51 0.80
C ALA A 172 -13.99 -2.61 0.53
N PRO A 173 -14.82 -1.69 1.08
CA PRO A 173 -16.28 -1.84 1.09
C PRO A 173 -16.90 -1.92 -0.32
N PHE A 174 -16.27 -1.27 -1.30
CA PHE A 174 -16.73 -1.23 -2.68
C PHE A 174 -15.93 -2.15 -3.62
N GLY A 175 -15.03 -2.99 -3.08
CA GLY A 175 -14.14 -3.86 -3.84
C GLY A 175 -12.75 -3.26 -4.10
N ILE A 176 -11.85 -4.10 -4.60
CA ILE A 176 -10.47 -3.78 -5.00
C ILE A 176 -10.43 -3.73 -6.53
N TYR A 177 -10.05 -2.60 -7.10
CA TYR A 177 -10.05 -2.37 -8.56
C TYR A 177 -8.63 -2.29 -9.08
N VAL A 178 -8.21 -3.25 -9.89
CA VAL A 178 -6.82 -3.32 -10.37
C VAL A 178 -6.60 -2.36 -11.54
N GLY A 179 -5.49 -1.64 -11.51
CA GLY A 179 -5.07 -0.77 -12.62
C GLY A 179 -4.79 -1.57 -13.88
N ALA A 180 -5.42 -1.19 -14.98
CA ALA A 180 -5.22 -1.80 -16.30
C ALA A 180 -4.23 -1.00 -17.13
N LYS A 181 -4.45 0.30 -17.25
CA LYS A 181 -3.63 1.21 -18.06
C LYS A 181 -3.60 2.58 -17.42
N MET A 182 -2.41 3.18 -17.35
CA MET A 182 -2.23 4.56 -16.91
C MET A 182 -2.03 5.49 -18.09
N HIS A 183 -2.41 6.75 -17.89
CA HIS A 183 -2.26 7.85 -18.83
C HIS A 183 -1.80 9.08 -18.07
N THR A 184 -0.63 9.61 -18.40
CA THR A 184 -0.08 10.85 -17.82
C THR A 184 0.44 11.76 -18.95
N HIS A 185 0.76 13.00 -18.62
CA HIS A 185 1.35 13.93 -19.56
C HIS A 185 2.79 13.53 -19.90
N TYR A 186 3.21 13.81 -21.14
CA TYR A 186 4.58 13.54 -21.61
C TYR A 186 5.62 14.33 -20.80
N ASP A 187 5.34 15.61 -20.51
CA ASP A 187 6.31 16.44 -19.78
C ASP A 187 6.53 15.97 -18.33
N PHE A 188 5.54 15.32 -17.72
CA PHE A 188 5.74 14.68 -16.43
C PHE A 188 6.70 13.49 -16.54
N ASP A 189 6.50 12.60 -17.53
CA ASP A 189 7.30 11.37 -17.64
C ASP A 189 8.71 11.59 -18.21
N VAL A 190 8.88 12.58 -19.09
CA VAL A 190 10.17 12.87 -19.75
C VAL A 190 10.94 14.02 -19.10
N TYR A 191 10.26 15.09 -18.69
CA TYR A 191 10.91 16.29 -18.15
C TYR A 191 10.77 16.42 -16.64
N GLU A 192 10.09 15.48 -15.96
CA GLU A 192 9.81 15.56 -14.53
C GLU A 192 9.12 16.87 -14.15
N ASP A 193 8.25 17.35 -15.04
CA ASP A 193 7.51 18.60 -14.84
C ASP A 193 6.28 18.35 -13.95
N TYR A 194 6.35 18.81 -12.70
CA TYR A 194 5.24 18.61 -11.77
C TYR A 194 4.03 19.49 -12.07
N ASP A 195 4.14 20.53 -12.91
CA ASP A 195 2.93 21.22 -13.39
C ASP A 195 2.00 20.29 -14.17
N LYS A 196 2.49 19.09 -14.52
CA LYS A 196 1.73 18.00 -15.13
C LYS A 196 1.67 16.73 -14.26
N ASP A 197 1.85 16.82 -12.94
CA ASP A 197 1.81 15.70 -11.97
C ASP A 197 0.38 15.18 -11.71
N TYR A 198 -0.24 14.65 -12.75
CA TYR A 198 -1.54 13.99 -12.70
C TYR A 198 -1.55 12.74 -13.58
N ALA A 199 -2.38 11.78 -13.23
CA ALA A 199 -2.60 10.60 -14.05
C ALA A 199 -4.06 10.16 -14.02
N PHE A 200 -4.51 9.62 -15.14
CA PHE A 200 -5.77 8.90 -15.27
C PHE A 200 -5.48 7.42 -15.44
N VAL A 201 -6.17 6.57 -14.65
CA VAL A 201 -5.94 5.13 -14.68
C VAL A 201 -7.25 4.42 -14.97
N ASN A 202 -7.29 3.66 -16.06
CA ASN A 202 -8.38 2.72 -16.32
C ASN A 202 -8.20 1.51 -15.42
N VAL A 203 -9.27 1.04 -14.79
CA VAL A 203 -9.27 -0.12 -13.89
C VAL A 203 -10.12 -1.26 -14.45
N TYR A 204 -9.82 -2.49 -14.05
CA TYR A 204 -10.70 -3.64 -14.29
C TYR A 204 -11.94 -3.60 -13.37
N ASN A 205 -12.88 -4.52 -13.58
CA ASN A 205 -13.94 -4.77 -12.62
C ASN A 205 -13.35 -5.05 -11.22
N GLY A 206 -14.08 -4.63 -10.19
CA GLY A 206 -13.62 -4.79 -8.82
C GLY A 206 -13.67 -6.25 -8.38
N VAL A 207 -12.86 -6.58 -7.38
CA VAL A 207 -12.88 -7.87 -6.71
C VAL A 207 -13.27 -7.66 -5.25
N LYS A 208 -14.27 -8.39 -4.76
CA LYS A 208 -14.65 -8.40 -3.34
C LYS A 208 -14.19 -9.70 -2.71
N GLN A 209 -13.51 -9.62 -1.57
CA GLN A 209 -13.29 -10.79 -0.73
C GLN A 209 -14.64 -11.16 -0.10
N THR A 210 -15.17 -12.33 -0.43
CA THR A 210 -16.50 -12.78 0.01
C THR A 210 -16.45 -13.72 1.21
N GLY A 211 -15.26 -14.24 1.56
CA GLY A 211 -15.12 -15.09 2.73
C GLY A 211 -13.75 -15.74 2.87
N VAL A 212 -13.64 -16.52 3.92
CA VAL A 212 -12.55 -17.48 4.17
C VAL A 212 -13.22 -18.84 4.29
N ASN A 213 -12.76 -19.81 3.51
CA ASN A 213 -13.21 -21.20 3.61
C ASN A 213 -12.09 -22.02 4.25
N GLU A 214 -12.42 -22.80 5.28
CA GLU A 214 -11.58 -23.93 5.69
C GLU A 214 -11.70 -25.02 4.62
N VAL A 215 -10.57 -25.52 4.13
CA VAL A 215 -10.49 -26.52 3.07
C VAL A 215 -9.59 -27.67 3.51
N ASN A 216 -9.65 -28.79 2.80
CA ASN A 216 -8.69 -29.87 3.05
C ASN A 216 -7.31 -29.55 2.44
N ARG A 217 -6.30 -30.36 2.76
CA ARG A 217 -4.92 -30.16 2.27
C ARG A 217 -4.81 -30.19 0.74
N ALA A 218 -5.53 -31.08 0.07
CA ALA A 218 -5.47 -31.20 -1.39
C ALA A 218 -6.05 -29.96 -2.09
N GLU A 219 -7.20 -29.49 -1.62
CA GLU A 219 -7.81 -28.23 -2.07
C GLU A 219 -6.90 -27.03 -1.79
N TYR A 220 -6.29 -26.98 -0.60
CA TYR A 220 -5.32 -25.96 -0.24
C TYR A 220 -4.12 -25.94 -1.18
N ASP A 221 -3.51 -27.10 -1.46
CA ASP A 221 -2.34 -27.21 -2.33
C ASP A 221 -2.69 -26.85 -3.79
N ALA A 222 -3.86 -27.26 -4.26
CA ALA A 222 -4.39 -26.89 -5.58
C ALA A 222 -4.76 -25.40 -5.70
N TRP A 223 -5.14 -24.74 -4.60
CA TRP A 223 -5.57 -23.36 -4.60
C TRP A 223 -4.45 -22.40 -5.04
N LYS A 224 -4.73 -21.64 -6.09
CA LYS A 224 -3.82 -20.64 -6.69
C LYS A 224 -4.00 -19.23 -6.13
N GLY A 225 -5.09 -18.97 -5.43
CA GLY A 225 -5.33 -17.69 -4.76
C GLY A 225 -4.67 -17.60 -3.38
N VAL A 226 -5.02 -16.58 -2.61
CA VAL A 226 -4.51 -16.44 -1.23
C VAL A 226 -5.00 -17.58 -0.35
N LYS A 227 -4.05 -18.17 0.37
CA LYS A 227 -4.23 -19.27 1.29
C LYS A 227 -3.28 -19.12 2.48
N TYR A 228 -3.68 -19.62 3.65
CA TYR A 228 -2.86 -19.61 4.87
C TYR A 228 -3.21 -20.80 5.77
N THR A 229 -2.30 -21.15 6.68
CA THR A 229 -2.51 -22.16 7.71
C THR A 229 -2.62 -21.53 9.09
N GLU A 230 -3.39 -22.15 9.98
CA GLU A 230 -3.38 -21.86 11.42
C GLU A 230 -3.17 -23.16 12.17
N ASP A 231 -2.22 -23.16 13.10
CA ASP A 231 -2.00 -24.33 13.96
C ASP A 231 -2.89 -24.20 15.19
N LYS A 232 -3.73 -25.21 15.41
CA LYS A 232 -4.61 -25.31 16.57
C LYS A 232 -4.06 -26.36 17.52
N GLU A 233 -3.85 -25.97 18.76
CA GLU A 233 -3.49 -26.91 19.84
C GLU A 233 -4.63 -27.91 20.08
N ILE A 234 -4.26 -29.16 20.28
CA ILE A 234 -5.17 -30.30 20.51
C ILE A 234 -4.61 -31.21 21.60
N GLY A 235 -5.47 -32.07 22.14
CA GLY A 235 -5.05 -33.14 23.05
C GLY A 235 -4.32 -34.28 22.34
N GLU A 236 -3.59 -35.09 23.11
CA GLU A 236 -2.81 -36.22 22.61
C GLU A 236 -3.66 -37.29 21.89
N GLU A 237 -4.87 -37.58 22.40
CA GLU A 237 -5.77 -38.55 21.78
C GLU A 237 -6.19 -38.11 20.37
N ALA A 238 -6.61 -36.85 20.23
CA ALA A 238 -6.97 -36.28 18.93
C ALA A 238 -5.79 -36.24 17.95
N TYR A 239 -4.55 -36.09 18.46
CA TYR A 239 -3.35 -36.20 17.66
C TYR A 239 -3.13 -37.63 17.16
N LYS A 240 -3.23 -38.63 18.05
CA LYS A 240 -3.07 -40.05 17.69
C LYS A 240 -4.11 -40.48 16.65
N GLU A 241 -5.37 -40.15 16.87
CA GLU A 241 -6.46 -40.41 15.90
C GLU A 241 -6.20 -39.72 14.55
N GLY A 242 -5.70 -38.48 14.59
CA GLY A 242 -5.35 -37.73 13.39
C GLY A 242 -4.20 -38.36 12.60
N VAL A 243 -3.13 -38.76 13.28
CA VAL A 243 -1.98 -39.43 12.65
C VAL A 243 -2.37 -40.80 12.11
N ASP A 244 -3.21 -41.56 12.81
CA ASP A 244 -3.72 -42.85 12.33
C ASP A 244 -4.55 -42.68 11.04
N ARG A 245 -5.43 -41.67 11.03
CA ARG A 245 -6.31 -41.40 9.88
C ARG A 245 -5.59 -40.80 8.67
N TYR A 246 -4.63 -39.89 8.87
CA TYR A 246 -4.02 -39.09 7.80
C TYR A 246 -2.53 -39.40 7.56
N GLY A 247 -1.94 -40.28 8.36
CA GLY A 247 -0.53 -40.61 8.33
C GLY A 247 0.38 -39.53 8.96
N PRO A 248 1.68 -39.83 9.13
CA PRO A 248 2.66 -38.92 9.75
C PRO A 248 2.98 -37.68 8.90
N ALA A 249 2.64 -37.68 7.61
CA ALA A 249 2.74 -36.51 6.74
C ALA A 249 1.45 -35.66 6.72
N GLY A 250 0.45 -36.05 7.51
CA GLY A 250 -0.81 -35.33 7.69
C GLY A 250 -0.62 -34.01 8.46
N PRO A 251 -1.72 -33.28 8.71
CA PRO A 251 -1.64 -31.95 9.36
C PRO A 251 -1.36 -32.00 10.87
N TYR A 252 -1.13 -33.18 11.45
CA TYR A 252 -0.99 -33.38 12.88
C TYR A 252 0.49 -33.43 13.25
N PHE A 253 0.92 -32.63 14.22
CA PHE A 253 2.32 -32.60 14.64
C PHE A 253 2.46 -32.30 16.13
N ALA A 254 3.61 -32.66 16.69
CA ALA A 254 3.95 -32.44 18.09
C ALA A 254 5.18 -31.52 18.20
N LYS A 255 5.19 -30.65 19.21
CA LYS A 255 6.36 -29.88 19.62
C LYS A 255 6.74 -30.28 21.04
N SER A 256 8.00 -30.65 21.24
CA SER A 256 8.52 -31.08 22.54
C SER A 256 9.53 -30.06 23.06
N GLU A 257 9.35 -29.61 24.30
CA GLU A 257 10.28 -28.73 25.00
C GLU A 257 10.85 -29.46 26.21
N LYS A 258 12.18 -29.42 26.34
CA LYS A 258 12.87 -29.91 27.53
C LYS A 258 12.90 -28.83 28.59
N LYS A 259 12.38 -29.15 29.78
CA LYS A 259 12.45 -28.32 30.96
C LYS A 259 13.29 -29.01 32.02
N SER A 260 14.35 -28.34 32.46
CA SER A 260 15.20 -28.78 33.56
C SER A 260 14.75 -28.12 34.86
N GLU A 261 14.52 -28.90 35.90
CA GLU A 261 14.15 -28.44 37.24
C GLU A 261 15.23 -28.89 38.24
N ASN A 262 15.61 -27.99 39.15
CA ASN A 262 16.56 -28.30 40.22
C ASN A 262 15.87 -29.22 41.25
N VAL A 263 16.49 -30.36 41.57
CA VAL A 263 15.97 -31.37 42.49
C VAL A 263 17.06 -31.80 43.47
N GLY A 264 16.69 -32.48 44.56
CA GLY A 264 17.68 -33.00 45.51
C GLY A 264 18.46 -34.23 45.00
N PRO A 265 19.63 -34.54 45.59
CA PRO A 265 20.47 -35.72 45.25
C PRO A 265 19.75 -37.07 45.36
N SER A 266 18.75 -37.14 46.24
CA SER A 266 17.96 -38.35 46.47
C SER A 266 16.75 -38.46 45.55
N TYR A 267 16.53 -37.50 44.64
CA TYR A 267 15.39 -37.54 43.73
C TYR A 267 15.56 -38.67 42.71
N PRO A 268 14.56 -39.56 42.52
CA PRO A 268 14.65 -40.66 41.56
C PRO A 268 14.90 -40.16 40.13
N GLY A 269 15.97 -40.65 39.49
CA GLY A 269 16.33 -40.26 38.12
C GLY A 269 16.98 -38.89 37.99
N ALA A 270 17.46 -38.28 39.08
CA ALA A 270 18.22 -37.04 39.03
C ALA A 270 19.50 -37.18 38.18
N LEU A 271 19.78 -36.15 37.39
CA LEU A 271 20.96 -36.05 36.54
C LEU A 271 21.92 -35.00 37.11
N ALA A 272 23.21 -35.34 37.12
CA ALA A 272 24.27 -34.40 37.48
C ALA A 272 24.38 -33.31 36.40
N SER A 273 24.37 -32.05 36.82
CA SER A 273 24.48 -30.88 35.95
C SER A 273 25.25 -29.77 36.66
N LYS A 274 25.49 -28.68 35.94
CA LYS A 274 26.21 -27.51 36.44
C LYS A 274 25.45 -26.22 36.11
N VAL A 275 25.51 -25.25 37.00
CA VAL A 275 24.89 -23.92 36.84
C VAL A 275 25.95 -22.83 36.96
N GLU A 276 25.97 -21.89 36.00
CA GLU A 276 26.89 -20.75 36.05
C GLU A 276 26.46 -19.78 37.15
N VAL A 277 27.42 -19.34 37.96
CA VAL A 277 27.22 -18.37 39.04
C VAL A 277 28.31 -17.28 38.99
N THR A 278 28.16 -16.26 39.81
CA THR A 278 29.20 -15.24 39.98
C THR A 278 30.41 -15.79 40.72
N GLU A 279 31.59 -15.21 40.48
CA GLU A 279 32.84 -15.53 41.19
C GLU A 279 32.62 -15.55 42.71
N LEU A 280 31.96 -14.51 43.26
CA LEU A 280 31.66 -14.43 44.70
C LEU A 280 30.77 -15.57 45.20
N THR A 281 29.78 -15.98 44.40
CA THR A 281 28.88 -17.09 44.78
C THR A 281 29.65 -18.40 44.77
N TYR A 282 30.51 -18.61 43.78
CA TYR A 282 31.38 -19.79 43.69
C TYR A 282 32.38 -19.86 44.84
N GLU A 283 33.01 -18.74 45.20
CA GLU A 283 33.95 -18.68 46.33
C GLU A 283 33.29 -18.92 47.69
N ARG A 284 32.00 -18.65 47.83
CA ARG A 284 31.25 -18.94 49.06
C ARG A 284 30.68 -20.36 49.10
N ALA A 285 30.64 -21.04 47.96
CA ALA A 285 30.11 -22.39 47.87
C ALA A 285 31.03 -23.42 48.57
N PRO A 286 30.45 -24.49 49.16
CA PRO A 286 31.20 -25.61 49.71
C PRO A 286 32.10 -26.28 48.67
N LYS A 287 33.22 -26.88 49.11
CA LYS A 287 34.07 -27.71 48.24
C LYS A 287 33.47 -29.11 48.11
N GLN A 288 33.79 -29.81 47.02
CA GLN A 288 33.38 -31.19 46.79
C GLN A 288 33.84 -32.13 47.91
N SER A 289 32.98 -33.08 48.25
CA SER A 289 33.35 -34.22 49.07
C SER A 289 34.38 -35.06 48.31
N HIS A 290 35.32 -35.65 49.05
CA HIS A 290 36.27 -36.61 48.48
C HIS A 290 35.83 -38.06 48.78
N ASP A 291 34.65 -38.23 49.38
CA ASP A 291 34.04 -39.53 49.63
C ASP A 291 33.31 -40.00 48.36
N PRO A 292 33.74 -41.11 47.72
CA PRO A 292 33.10 -41.62 46.51
C PRO A 292 31.69 -42.16 46.73
N ASP A 293 31.29 -42.42 47.98
CA ASP A 293 29.98 -42.97 48.32
C ASP A 293 28.92 -41.86 48.58
N ASP A 294 29.35 -40.60 48.70
CA ASP A 294 28.46 -39.45 48.94
C ASP A 294 27.97 -38.78 47.65
N LYS A 295 26.66 -38.52 47.57
CA LYS A 295 26.11 -37.68 46.51
C LYS A 295 26.31 -36.20 46.85
N GLU A 296 27.03 -35.52 45.98
CA GLU A 296 27.29 -34.07 46.10
C GLU A 296 25.99 -33.26 46.27
N PRO A 297 25.90 -32.35 47.26
CA PRO A 297 24.76 -31.49 47.42
C PRO A 297 24.72 -30.39 46.35
N ASN A 298 23.52 -29.86 46.09
CA ASN A 298 23.37 -28.74 45.16
C ASN A 298 24.05 -27.49 45.71
N GLY A 299 24.71 -26.75 44.84
CA GLY A 299 25.44 -25.54 45.19
C GLY A 299 26.89 -25.80 45.63
N THR A 300 27.38 -27.03 45.60
CA THR A 300 28.81 -27.33 45.79
C THR A 300 29.61 -26.83 44.58
N ARG A 301 30.87 -26.42 44.77
CA ARG A 301 31.75 -26.05 43.67
C ARG A 301 31.90 -27.21 42.68
N HIS A 302 31.85 -26.92 41.39
CA HIS A 302 32.06 -27.92 40.34
C HIS A 302 33.32 -27.61 39.53
N SER A 303 33.26 -26.61 38.65
CA SER A 303 34.35 -26.29 37.74
C SER A 303 34.45 -24.80 37.48
N THR A 304 35.62 -24.39 37.01
CA THR A 304 35.86 -23.06 36.44
C THR A 304 36.38 -23.24 35.03
N GLU A 305 35.86 -22.46 34.08
CA GLU A 305 36.24 -22.57 32.67
C GLU A 305 36.67 -21.20 32.17
N THR A 306 37.88 -21.10 31.62
CA THR A 306 38.41 -19.84 31.06
C THR A 306 38.51 -19.95 29.55
N THR A 307 37.87 -19.00 28.87
CA THR A 307 37.86 -18.89 27.41
C THR A 307 38.59 -17.61 27.00
N ALA A 308 39.54 -17.73 26.07
CA ALA A 308 40.17 -16.58 25.45
C ALA A 308 39.18 -15.89 24.50
N LEU A 309 39.18 -14.55 24.51
CA LEU A 309 38.27 -13.71 23.75
C LEU A 309 39.04 -12.86 22.74
N THR A 310 38.35 -12.50 21.66
CA THR A 310 38.77 -11.37 20.83
C THR A 310 38.43 -10.04 21.52
N GLU A 311 39.11 -8.96 21.12
CA GLU A 311 38.83 -7.62 21.66
C GLU A 311 37.36 -7.17 21.48
N PRO A 312 36.69 -7.39 20.32
CA PRO A 312 35.27 -7.06 20.18
C PRO A 312 34.34 -7.85 21.10
N GLU A 313 34.66 -9.13 21.36
CA GLU A 313 33.89 -9.98 22.28
C GLU A 313 34.06 -9.53 23.73
N TYR A 314 35.28 -9.19 24.13
CA TYR A 314 35.58 -8.62 25.44
C TYR A 314 34.78 -7.35 25.69
N GLU A 315 34.81 -6.39 24.75
CA GLU A 315 34.05 -5.14 24.86
C GLU A 315 32.54 -5.36 24.90
N ARG A 316 32.01 -6.34 24.15
CA ARG A 316 30.59 -6.71 24.22
C ARG A 316 30.25 -7.30 25.59
N LEU A 317 31.06 -8.22 26.09
CA LEU A 317 30.82 -8.91 27.36
C LEU A 317 30.97 -7.99 28.56
N LEU A 318 31.83 -6.95 28.50
CA LEU A 318 31.84 -5.90 29.52
C LEU A 318 30.49 -5.17 29.63
N ARG A 319 29.86 -4.84 28.49
CA ARG A 319 28.53 -4.21 28.48
C ARG A 319 27.44 -5.15 28.98
N ASP A 320 27.45 -6.41 28.53
CA ASP A 320 26.49 -7.41 28.98
C ASP A 320 26.66 -7.72 30.48
N LYS A 321 27.90 -7.72 30.99
CA LYS A 321 28.21 -7.84 32.43
C LYS A 321 27.71 -6.65 33.24
N ALA A 322 27.92 -5.42 32.76
CA ALA A 322 27.38 -4.21 33.40
C ALA A 322 25.84 -4.22 33.44
N ALA A 323 25.19 -4.88 32.48
CA ALA A 323 23.75 -5.11 32.45
C ALA A 323 23.28 -6.34 33.27
N GLY A 324 24.19 -7.01 33.99
CA GLY A 324 23.88 -8.18 34.83
C GLY A 324 23.63 -9.48 34.07
N LYS A 325 23.97 -9.57 32.79
CA LYS A 325 23.71 -10.73 31.93
C LYS A 325 24.83 -11.78 31.92
N VAL A 326 26.00 -11.44 32.44
CA VAL A 326 27.20 -12.30 32.44
C VAL A 326 27.65 -12.51 33.89
N PRO A 327 27.40 -13.68 34.49
CA PRO A 327 27.84 -14.00 35.85
C PRO A 327 29.37 -14.13 35.95
N GLY A 328 30.00 -14.73 34.94
CA GLY A 328 31.44 -14.93 34.88
C GLY A 328 32.31 -13.66 34.93
N LYS A 329 33.59 -13.84 35.18
CA LYS A 329 34.61 -12.78 35.25
C LYS A 329 35.15 -12.48 33.87
N VAL A 330 34.94 -11.26 33.39
CA VAL A 330 35.54 -10.73 32.16
C VAL A 330 36.78 -9.93 32.57
N TRP A 331 37.96 -10.29 32.07
CA TRP A 331 39.24 -9.70 32.47
C TRP A 331 40.27 -9.74 31.34
N LYS A 332 41.38 -9.04 31.50
CA LYS A 332 42.48 -9.00 30.54
C LYS A 332 43.82 -9.02 31.25
N ASP A 333 44.84 -9.54 30.59
CA ASP A 333 46.24 -9.53 31.05
C ASP A 333 47.20 -9.35 29.87
N SER A 334 48.49 -9.62 30.08
CA SER A 334 49.52 -9.55 29.03
C SER A 334 49.37 -10.63 27.94
N THR A 335 48.52 -11.63 28.14
CA THR A 335 48.30 -12.75 27.21
C THR A 335 47.03 -12.60 26.38
N GLY A 336 46.11 -11.71 26.76
CA GLY A 336 44.92 -11.39 25.97
C GLY A 336 43.70 -11.04 26.82
N PHE A 337 42.53 -11.23 26.23
CA PHE A 337 41.23 -11.00 26.87
C PHE A 337 40.58 -12.33 27.23
N HIS A 338 39.90 -12.41 28.38
CA HIS A 338 39.42 -13.67 28.94
C HIS A 338 38.03 -13.54 29.57
N LEU A 339 37.26 -14.63 29.48
CA LEU A 339 36.07 -14.88 30.28
C LEU A 339 36.30 -16.12 31.12
N THR A 340 36.24 -15.97 32.45
CA THR A 340 36.23 -17.10 33.39
C THR A 340 34.81 -17.29 33.91
N GLN A 341 34.20 -18.44 33.62
CA GLN A 341 32.90 -18.86 34.12
C GLN A 341 33.08 -19.77 35.33
N TYR A 342 32.18 -19.63 36.31
CA TYR A 342 32.23 -20.39 37.56
C TYR A 342 30.96 -21.22 37.69
N TYR A 343 31.11 -22.51 37.97
CA TYR A 343 29.98 -23.43 37.95
C TYR A 343 29.80 -24.11 39.30
N LEU A 344 28.56 -24.11 39.80
CA LEU A 344 28.16 -24.95 40.92
C LEU A 344 27.51 -26.22 40.41
N PHE A 345 27.70 -27.30 41.15
CA PHE A 345 27.05 -28.58 40.93
C PHE A 345 25.57 -28.49 41.28
N GLN A 346 24.73 -29.13 40.49
CA GLN A 346 23.32 -29.30 40.79
C GLN A 346 22.78 -30.61 40.23
N TRP A 347 21.87 -31.23 40.97
CA TRP A 347 21.00 -32.29 40.50
C TRP A 347 19.78 -31.67 39.80
N ILE A 348 19.50 -32.13 38.59
CA ILE A 348 18.33 -31.71 37.83
C ILE A 348 17.47 -32.90 37.46
N LYS A 349 16.18 -32.62 37.28
CA LYS A 349 15.26 -33.49 36.55
C LYS A 349 14.95 -32.83 35.22
N GLU A 350 15.12 -33.57 34.13
CA GLU A 350 14.61 -33.15 32.83
C GLU A 350 13.20 -33.70 32.63
N THR A 351 12.27 -32.82 32.24
CA THR A 351 10.92 -33.17 31.82
C THR A 351 10.74 -32.74 30.38
N THR A 352 10.12 -33.59 29.57
CA THR A 352 9.75 -33.22 28.19
C THR A 352 8.26 -32.93 28.18
N ASN A 353 7.90 -31.67 27.98
CA ASN A 353 6.52 -31.28 27.75
C ASN A 353 6.26 -31.33 26.25
N THR A 354 5.30 -32.15 25.84
CA THR A 354 4.90 -32.27 24.44
C THR A 354 3.53 -31.66 24.24
N THR A 355 3.43 -30.68 23.34
CA THR A 355 2.17 -30.07 22.93
C THR A 355 1.84 -30.53 21.52
N TYR A 356 0.58 -30.89 21.30
CA TYR A 356 0.11 -31.44 20.03
C TYR A 356 -0.73 -30.42 19.27
N TYR A 357 -0.66 -30.45 17.95
CA TYR A 357 -1.29 -29.48 17.07
C TYR A 357 -1.92 -30.15 15.86
N VAL A 358 -2.92 -29.48 15.29
CA VAL A 358 -3.40 -29.72 13.92
C VAL A 358 -3.31 -28.43 13.11
N SER A 359 -2.68 -28.48 11.95
CA SER A 359 -2.72 -27.39 10.98
C SER A 359 -4.08 -27.37 10.26
N ARG A 360 -4.79 -26.25 10.36
CA ARG A 360 -6.00 -25.95 9.60
C ARG A 360 -5.67 -25.14 8.37
N PHE A 361 -6.32 -25.45 7.24
CA PHE A 361 -6.02 -24.84 5.95
C PHE A 361 -7.15 -23.93 5.52
N TYR A 362 -6.84 -22.69 5.20
CA TYR A 362 -7.83 -21.69 4.81
C TYR A 362 -7.51 -21.09 3.45
N VAL A 363 -8.54 -20.90 2.63
CA VAL A 363 -8.47 -20.19 1.34
C VAL A 363 -9.39 -18.98 1.36
N LYS A 364 -8.97 -17.89 0.73
CA LYS A 364 -9.81 -16.70 0.58
C LYS A 364 -10.60 -16.77 -0.72
N VAL A 365 -11.91 -16.59 -0.62
CA VAL A 365 -12.82 -16.57 -1.77
C VAL A 365 -13.10 -15.14 -2.21
N PHE A 366 -13.16 -14.95 -3.52
CA PHE A 366 -13.36 -13.64 -4.14
C PHE A 366 -14.46 -13.69 -5.19
N ALA A 367 -15.27 -12.63 -5.27
CA ALA A 367 -16.31 -12.44 -6.28
C ALA A 367 -16.08 -11.16 -7.09
N ASP A 368 -16.64 -11.13 -8.31
CA ASP A 368 -16.71 -9.92 -9.13
C ASP A 368 -17.61 -8.88 -8.43
N ALA A 369 -17.06 -7.70 -8.17
CA ALA A 369 -17.75 -6.57 -7.59
C ALA A 369 -18.45 -5.71 -8.64
N GLY A 370 -18.20 -5.94 -9.93
CA GLY A 370 -18.71 -5.15 -11.04
C GLY A 370 -17.87 -3.90 -11.35
N ARG A 371 -18.41 -3.03 -12.20
CA ARG A 371 -17.72 -1.80 -12.66
C ARG A 371 -17.64 -0.77 -11.55
N LEU A 372 -16.54 -0.03 -11.51
CA LEU A 372 -16.27 1.00 -10.51
C LEU A 372 -17.41 2.02 -10.38
N GLY A 373 -17.78 2.67 -11.49
CA GLY A 373 -18.79 3.72 -11.45
C GLY A 373 -20.23 3.22 -11.22
N ASP A 374 -20.51 1.92 -11.36
CA ASP A 374 -21.79 1.36 -10.92
C ASP A 374 -21.88 1.30 -9.38
N ASN A 375 -20.74 1.05 -8.72
CA ASN A 375 -20.67 0.93 -7.27
C ASN A 375 -20.56 2.28 -6.55
N VAL A 376 -19.77 3.22 -7.08
CA VAL A 376 -19.45 4.47 -6.37
C VAL A 376 -19.77 5.75 -7.13
N GLY A 377 -20.22 5.65 -8.38
CA GLY A 377 -20.35 6.79 -9.29
C GLY A 377 -19.00 7.30 -9.79
N GLY A 378 -18.99 8.53 -10.32
CA GLY A 378 -17.78 9.21 -10.74
C GLY A 378 -17.92 10.71 -10.56
N GLN A 379 -16.88 11.37 -10.05
CA GLN A 379 -16.85 12.82 -9.99
C GLN A 379 -16.92 13.41 -11.40
N GLY A 380 -17.48 14.61 -11.52
CA GLY A 380 -17.39 15.38 -12.75
C GLY A 380 -15.93 15.75 -13.02
N PHE A 381 -15.66 16.28 -14.20
CA PHE A 381 -14.32 16.74 -14.58
C PHE A 381 -14.40 18.19 -15.06
N ALA A 382 -13.49 19.06 -14.64
CA ALA A 382 -13.45 20.45 -15.06
C ALA A 382 -12.03 20.89 -15.37
N TRP A 383 -11.89 21.63 -16.47
CA TRP A 383 -10.62 22.15 -16.95
C TRP A 383 -10.75 23.62 -17.32
N ASN A 384 -9.60 24.28 -17.50
CA ASN A 384 -9.48 25.70 -17.82
C ASN A 384 -10.25 26.63 -16.86
N GLN A 385 -10.48 26.20 -15.62
CA GLN A 385 -11.23 26.96 -14.64
C GLN A 385 -10.40 28.13 -14.13
N ARG A 386 -10.98 29.32 -14.02
CA ARG A 386 -10.30 30.48 -13.41
C ARG A 386 -9.86 30.18 -11.98
N GLY A 387 -8.81 30.84 -11.51
CA GLY A 387 -8.39 30.81 -10.10
C GLY A 387 -9.44 31.44 -9.15
N GLY A 388 -9.16 31.42 -7.84
CA GLY A 388 -10.05 31.97 -6.82
C GLY A 388 -11.33 31.17 -6.58
N LYS A 389 -11.38 29.89 -6.96
CA LYS A 389 -12.54 29.01 -6.73
C LYS A 389 -12.45 28.34 -5.36
N LYS A 390 -13.60 28.15 -4.72
CA LYS A 390 -13.69 27.34 -3.50
C LYS A 390 -13.70 25.87 -3.88
N VAL A 391 -12.84 25.09 -3.22
CA VAL A 391 -12.66 23.66 -3.47
C VAL A 391 -12.59 22.89 -2.17
N PHE A 392 -13.03 21.64 -2.21
CA PHE A 392 -12.67 20.65 -1.22
C PHE A 392 -11.51 19.81 -1.72
N ALA A 393 -10.45 19.69 -0.94
CA ALA A 393 -9.44 18.65 -1.16
C ALA A 393 -9.76 17.46 -0.25
N PHE A 394 -9.77 16.24 -0.80
CA PHE A 394 -9.95 15.00 -0.04
C PHE A 394 -8.71 14.13 -0.17
N GLY A 395 -8.34 13.41 0.88
CA GLY A 395 -7.20 12.50 0.82
C GLY A 395 -6.95 11.79 2.14
N TYR A 396 -5.89 11.00 2.17
CA TYR A 396 -5.45 10.31 3.38
C TYR A 396 -4.06 10.88 3.74
N PRO A 397 -3.91 11.93 4.54
CA PRO A 397 -2.61 12.33 5.06
C PRO A 397 -2.13 11.35 6.15
N THR A 398 -0.82 11.18 6.36
CA THR A 398 -0.30 10.28 7.42
C THR A 398 1.06 10.64 8.02
N ALA A 399 1.89 11.42 7.32
CA ALA A 399 3.21 11.74 7.83
C ALA A 399 3.10 12.68 9.05
N ALA A 400 4.15 12.70 9.86
CA ALA A 400 4.33 13.77 10.83
C ALA A 400 4.62 15.10 10.10
N HIS A 401 4.32 16.21 10.75
CA HIS A 401 4.91 17.50 10.43
C HIS A 401 6.43 17.47 10.64
N LEU A 402 7.14 18.50 10.16
CA LEU A 402 8.61 18.56 10.24
C LEU A 402 9.10 18.81 11.67
N ASP A 403 8.21 19.25 12.56
CA ASP A 403 8.42 19.35 14.01
C ASP A 403 8.23 18.01 14.76
N GLY A 404 7.82 16.94 14.05
CA GLY A 404 7.57 15.62 14.61
C GLY A 404 6.12 15.36 15.03
N ASP A 405 5.25 16.39 15.02
CA ASP A 405 3.84 16.23 15.40
C ASP A 405 3.07 15.40 14.37
N LYS A 406 2.40 14.34 14.83
CA LYS A 406 1.70 13.39 13.95
C LYS A 406 0.19 13.41 14.21
N VAL A 407 -0.49 14.30 13.50
CA VAL A 407 -1.94 14.50 13.61
C VAL A 407 -2.78 13.55 12.74
N TYR A 408 -2.17 12.85 11.76
CA TYR A 408 -2.90 11.93 10.88
C TYR A 408 -2.31 10.52 10.88
N SER A 409 -3.19 9.52 10.88
CA SER A 409 -2.83 8.10 10.81
C SER A 409 -2.85 7.53 9.38
N GLY A 410 -3.41 8.25 8.42
CA GLY A 410 -3.69 7.71 7.08
C GLY A 410 -4.81 6.65 7.05
N GLU A 411 -5.42 6.27 8.17
CA GLU A 411 -6.42 5.20 8.18
C GLU A 411 -7.81 5.63 7.70
N THR A 412 -8.11 6.92 7.84
CA THR A 412 -9.41 7.53 7.51
C THR A 412 -9.21 8.70 6.57
N MET A 413 -10.15 8.88 5.65
CA MET A 413 -10.14 10.00 4.72
C MET A 413 -10.36 11.31 5.47
N LYS A 414 -9.58 12.33 5.11
CA LYS A 414 -9.67 13.70 5.62
C LYS A 414 -10.03 14.65 4.49
N TRP A 415 -10.39 15.87 4.85
CA TRP A 415 -10.72 16.92 3.90
C TRP A 415 -10.17 18.28 4.36
N CYS A 416 -9.90 19.14 3.39
CA CYS A 416 -9.63 20.56 3.56
C CYS A 416 -10.59 21.35 2.67
N TYR A 417 -10.92 22.57 3.07
CA TYR A 417 -11.74 23.48 2.28
C TYR A 417 -11.07 24.84 2.21
N GLY A 418 -10.97 25.39 1.00
CA GLY A 418 -10.32 26.68 0.81
C GLY A 418 -10.54 27.27 -0.57
N THR A 419 -10.13 28.52 -0.72
CA THR A 419 -10.10 29.22 -2.00
C THR A 419 -8.75 28.99 -2.67
N THR A 420 -8.76 28.53 -3.92
CA THR A 420 -7.53 28.31 -4.69
C THR A 420 -6.79 29.62 -4.96
N VAL A 421 -5.51 29.64 -4.67
CA VAL A 421 -4.56 30.72 -5.04
C VAL A 421 -3.44 30.15 -5.90
N ALA A 422 -2.64 30.99 -6.56
CA ALA A 422 -1.38 30.53 -7.16
C ALA A 422 -0.46 29.99 -6.04
N ALA A 423 0.17 28.85 -6.28
CA ALA A 423 1.10 28.25 -5.33
C ALA A 423 2.47 28.97 -5.39
N PRO A 424 3.23 28.99 -4.29
CA PRO A 424 4.65 29.34 -4.35
C PRO A 424 5.39 28.38 -5.30
N THR A 425 6.30 28.92 -6.12
CA THR A 425 7.11 28.10 -7.04
C THR A 425 8.00 27.11 -6.28
N VAL A 426 8.00 25.84 -6.71
CA VAL A 426 8.85 24.78 -6.17
C VAL A 426 9.82 24.28 -7.25
N ARG A 427 10.92 25.01 -7.45
CA ARG A 427 11.92 24.75 -8.51
C ARG A 427 12.45 23.32 -8.56
N LYS A 428 12.61 22.66 -7.39
CA LYS A 428 13.06 21.26 -7.31
C LYS A 428 12.19 20.33 -8.16
N TYR A 429 10.89 20.61 -8.23
CA TYR A 429 9.90 19.81 -8.95
C TYR A 429 9.40 20.49 -10.23
N LYS A 430 9.96 21.65 -10.61
CA LYS A 430 9.46 22.47 -11.72
C LYS A 430 7.96 22.81 -11.60
N ALA A 431 7.44 22.87 -10.38
CA ALA A 431 6.06 23.27 -10.14
C ALA A 431 5.98 24.81 -10.07
N GLU A 432 5.65 25.44 -11.20
CA GLU A 432 5.64 26.90 -11.36
C GLU A 432 4.21 27.45 -11.50
N GLU A 433 3.30 26.65 -12.08
CA GLU A 433 1.91 26.99 -12.38
C GLU A 433 0.90 26.31 -11.46
N HIS A 434 1.38 25.58 -10.44
CA HIS A 434 0.52 24.98 -9.43
C HIS A 434 -0.46 25.97 -8.78
N ARG A 435 -1.61 25.45 -8.37
CA ARG A 435 -2.55 26.12 -7.47
C ARG A 435 -2.46 25.54 -6.08
N ALA A 436 -2.86 26.31 -5.08
CA ALA A 436 -2.84 25.85 -3.69
C ALA A 436 -4.08 26.27 -2.90
N ILE A 437 -4.36 25.53 -1.83
CA ILE A 437 -5.22 25.96 -0.73
C ILE A 437 -4.46 25.88 0.60
N LYS A 438 -4.86 26.70 1.58
CA LYS A 438 -4.43 26.48 2.97
C LYS A 438 -5.03 25.16 3.46
N CYS A 439 -4.18 24.26 3.93
CA CYS A 439 -4.57 22.92 4.34
C CYS A 439 -3.43 22.28 5.12
N ALA A 440 -3.74 21.79 6.32
CA ALA A 440 -2.75 21.14 7.18
C ALA A 440 -2.46 19.69 6.79
N PHE A 441 -2.85 19.22 5.59
CA PHE A 441 -2.53 17.86 5.16
C PHE A 441 -1.02 17.64 5.16
N THR A 442 -0.60 16.54 5.77
CA THR A 442 0.76 16.03 5.67
C THR A 442 0.89 15.07 4.49
N PRO A 443 2.12 14.71 4.08
CA PRO A 443 2.34 13.71 3.05
C PRO A 443 1.53 12.41 3.22
N GLY A 444 1.17 11.82 2.08
CA GLY A 444 0.22 10.71 1.94
C GLY A 444 -1.09 11.12 1.23
N ALA A 445 -1.48 12.39 1.30
CA ALA A 445 -2.69 12.88 0.65
C ALA A 445 -2.60 12.95 -0.90
N SER A 446 -1.40 12.76 -1.47
CA SER A 446 -1.12 12.79 -2.91
C SER A 446 -2.14 12.02 -3.74
N GLY A 447 -2.50 12.57 -4.90
CA GLY A 447 -3.53 12.06 -5.81
C GLY A 447 -4.97 12.26 -5.35
N GLY A 448 -5.18 12.74 -4.12
CA GLY A 448 -6.50 13.09 -3.60
C GLY A 448 -7.15 14.22 -4.41
N PRO A 449 -8.47 14.21 -4.67
CA PRO A 449 -9.06 15.16 -5.60
C PRO A 449 -9.24 16.56 -5.00
N PHE A 450 -9.07 17.59 -5.84
CA PHE A 450 -9.63 18.93 -5.63
C PHE A 450 -10.98 19.00 -6.33
N LEU A 451 -12.06 19.09 -5.55
CA LEU A 451 -13.44 19.12 -6.04
C LEU A 451 -14.04 20.52 -5.95
N MET A 452 -14.32 21.11 -7.10
CA MET A 452 -15.16 22.30 -7.25
C MET A 452 -16.64 21.95 -7.10
N ASN A 453 -17.43 22.90 -6.59
CA ASN A 453 -18.89 22.77 -6.45
C ASN A 453 -19.32 21.46 -5.78
N TYR A 454 -18.54 20.99 -4.81
CA TYR A 454 -18.84 19.76 -4.09
C TYR A 454 -20.12 19.90 -3.27
N SER A 455 -21.07 19.01 -3.53
CA SER A 455 -22.31 18.89 -2.78
C SER A 455 -22.18 17.75 -1.77
N SER A 456 -22.17 18.07 -0.47
CA SER A 456 -22.21 17.06 0.60
C SER A 456 -23.44 16.15 0.51
N ALA A 457 -24.59 16.67 0.05
CA ALA A 457 -25.80 15.87 -0.11
C ALA A 457 -25.65 14.82 -1.22
N LYS A 458 -25.06 15.20 -2.36
CA LYS A 458 -24.86 14.31 -3.51
C LYS A 458 -23.56 13.52 -3.44
N ARG A 459 -22.64 13.91 -2.56
CA ARG A 459 -21.27 13.39 -2.45
C ARG A 459 -20.48 13.53 -3.76
N GLN A 460 -20.83 14.55 -4.55
CA GLN A 460 -20.37 14.78 -5.92
C GLN A 460 -19.96 16.25 -6.13
N GLY A 461 -18.98 16.47 -6.99
CA GLY A 461 -18.49 17.76 -7.47
C GLY A 461 -17.77 17.58 -8.80
N TYR A 462 -16.88 18.53 -9.12
CA TYR A 462 -16.09 18.53 -10.34
C TYR A 462 -14.60 18.50 -9.99
N LEU A 463 -13.92 17.44 -10.41
CA LEU A 463 -12.47 17.32 -10.29
C LEU A 463 -11.80 18.44 -11.10
N ASN A 464 -11.05 19.31 -10.42
CA ASN A 464 -10.28 20.39 -11.02
C ASN A 464 -8.85 20.42 -10.44
N GLY A 465 -8.28 19.23 -10.24
CA GLY A 465 -6.96 19.06 -9.67
C GLY A 465 -6.82 17.81 -8.82
N VAL A 466 -5.58 17.44 -8.53
CA VAL A 466 -5.21 16.38 -7.60
C VAL A 466 -4.12 16.91 -6.66
N VAL A 467 -4.10 16.48 -5.41
CA VAL A 467 -3.03 16.82 -4.47
C VAL A 467 -1.72 16.32 -5.07
N SER A 468 -0.78 17.23 -5.32
CA SER A 468 0.56 16.88 -5.79
C SER A 468 1.58 17.05 -4.66
N LEU A 469 1.81 18.30 -4.20
CA LEU A 469 2.78 18.61 -3.13
C LEU A 469 2.10 19.13 -1.86
N THR A 470 2.61 18.74 -0.69
CA THR A 470 2.37 19.39 0.61
C THR A 470 3.52 20.33 0.94
N LEU A 471 3.21 21.56 1.35
CA LEU A 471 4.21 22.61 1.60
C LEU A 471 4.17 23.10 3.05
N ASP A 472 5.35 23.35 3.61
CA ASP A 472 5.54 24.28 4.74
C ASP A 472 5.91 25.64 4.13
N SER A 473 4.92 26.53 4.02
CA SER A 473 5.05 27.77 3.25
C SER A 473 5.55 28.97 4.05
N ASP A 474 5.53 28.90 5.38
CA ASP A 474 5.99 29.95 6.29
C ASP A 474 7.27 29.57 7.07
N GLY A 475 7.75 28.33 6.92
CA GLY A 475 8.99 27.85 7.52
C GLY A 475 8.86 27.51 9.01
N ASN A 476 7.64 27.34 9.52
CA ASN A 476 7.38 27.05 10.93
C ASN A 476 7.50 25.54 11.26
N LYS A 477 7.98 24.72 10.31
CA LYS A 477 8.08 23.25 10.40
C LYS A 477 6.73 22.52 10.38
N ARG A 478 5.65 23.18 9.98
CA ARG A 478 4.34 22.55 9.82
C ARG A 478 3.79 22.80 8.42
N TYR A 479 3.49 21.71 7.73
CA TYR A 479 2.71 21.75 6.50
C TYR A 479 1.41 22.53 6.67
N ASP A 480 1.22 23.55 5.83
CA ASP A 480 0.13 24.51 5.90
C ASP A 480 -0.58 24.69 4.55
N ARG A 481 -0.07 24.07 3.48
CA ARG A 481 -0.65 24.09 2.13
C ARG A 481 -0.56 22.76 1.42
N VAL A 482 -1.53 22.54 0.56
CA VAL A 482 -1.45 21.53 -0.51
C VAL A 482 -1.59 22.19 -1.86
N THR A 483 -0.86 21.66 -2.84
CA THR A 483 -0.86 22.14 -4.22
C THR A 483 -1.52 21.14 -5.16
N THR A 484 -1.90 21.63 -6.34
CA THR A 484 -2.41 20.84 -7.45
C THR A 484 -1.87 21.40 -8.76
N PRO A 485 -1.54 20.51 -9.73
CA PRO A 485 -1.42 20.86 -11.14
C PRO A 485 -2.65 21.64 -11.62
N TYR A 486 -2.44 22.56 -12.56
CA TYR A 486 -3.55 23.21 -13.23
C TYR A 486 -4.11 22.31 -14.33
N PHE A 487 -5.41 22.02 -14.28
CA PHE A 487 -6.08 21.22 -15.30
C PHE A 487 -6.49 22.11 -16.47
N ASP A 488 -5.74 22.02 -17.55
CA ASP A 488 -5.88 22.74 -18.83
C ASP A 488 -6.54 21.88 -19.93
N GLY A 489 -6.52 22.36 -21.17
CA GLY A 489 -7.02 21.66 -22.35
C GLY A 489 -6.22 20.40 -22.69
N GLU A 490 -4.90 20.39 -22.47
CA GLU A 490 -4.07 19.19 -22.62
C GLU A 490 -4.49 18.10 -21.62
N THR A 491 -4.69 18.48 -20.36
CA THR A 491 -5.24 17.60 -19.32
C THR A 491 -6.59 17.02 -19.76
N TYR A 492 -7.47 17.87 -20.30
CA TYR A 492 -8.77 17.43 -20.83
C TYR A 492 -8.62 16.45 -22.01
N ALA A 493 -7.65 16.64 -22.90
CA ALA A 493 -7.40 15.72 -24.00
C ALA A 493 -6.97 14.33 -23.51
N ILE A 494 -6.13 14.27 -22.47
CA ILE A 494 -5.72 13.01 -21.82
C ILE A 494 -6.91 12.35 -21.11
N TYR A 495 -7.68 13.11 -20.32
CA TYR A 495 -8.91 12.64 -19.71
C TYR A 495 -9.88 12.07 -20.75
N LYS A 496 -10.15 12.81 -21.83
CA LYS A 496 -11.07 12.42 -22.89
C LYS A 496 -10.63 11.13 -23.58
N HIS A 497 -9.33 10.93 -23.77
CA HIS A 497 -8.81 9.66 -24.27
C HIS A 497 -9.12 8.52 -23.30
N ALA A 498 -8.67 8.63 -22.04
CA ALA A 498 -8.80 7.57 -21.04
C ALA A 498 -10.27 7.25 -20.70
N ALA A 499 -11.14 8.26 -20.65
CA ALA A 499 -12.58 8.12 -20.38
C ALA A 499 -13.33 7.34 -21.45
N ASN A 500 -12.75 7.18 -22.65
CA ASN A 500 -13.30 6.42 -23.76
C ASN A 500 -12.61 5.05 -23.97
N LEU A 501 -11.76 4.60 -23.04
CA LEU A 501 -11.14 3.28 -23.09
C LEU A 501 -11.90 2.26 -22.26
N TRP A 502 -12.20 1.14 -22.89
CA TRP A 502 -12.84 0.00 -22.25
C TRP A 502 -11.79 -0.94 -21.62
N THR A 503 -12.15 -1.55 -20.49
CA THR A 503 -11.39 -2.64 -19.88
C THR A 503 -12.27 -3.90 -19.84
N PRO A 504 -11.74 -5.08 -20.21
CA PRO A 504 -12.50 -6.31 -20.19
C PRO A 504 -12.90 -6.72 -18.76
N LYS A 505 -13.94 -7.55 -18.67
CA LYS A 505 -14.27 -8.24 -17.42
C LYS A 505 -13.12 -9.17 -17.03
N LEU A 506 -12.98 -9.42 -15.74
CA LEU A 506 -12.01 -10.38 -15.22
C LEU A 506 -12.32 -11.78 -15.78
N SER A 507 -11.28 -12.49 -16.22
CA SER A 507 -11.38 -13.91 -16.58
C SER A 507 -11.86 -14.70 -15.36
N SER A 508 -12.78 -15.66 -15.59
CA SER A 508 -13.29 -16.54 -14.54
C SER A 508 -12.30 -17.61 -14.09
N ARG A 509 -11.20 -17.80 -14.83
CA ARG A 509 -10.18 -18.82 -14.54
C ARG A 509 -9.28 -18.40 -13.38
#